data_AF-A0A7T3RF43-F1
#
_entry.id   AF-A0A7T3RF43-F1
#
_cell.length_a   1.000
_cell.length_b   1.000
_cell.length_c   1.000
_cell.angle_alpha   90.00
_cell.angle_beta   90.00
_cell.angle_gamma   90.00
#
_symmetry.space_group_name_H-M   'P 1'
#
loop_
_entity.id
_entity.type
_entity.pdbx_description
1 polymer ?
#
loop_
_entity_poly.entity_id
_entity_poly.type
_entity_poly.pdbx_seq_one_letter_code
_entity_poly.pdbx_strand_id
1 'polypeptide(L)'
;MAENDVLNEEKVSAGKEELSDKKSSDLGKTILGYIDKGVESSKKGLKIAGNRLSEFGDKSMHRIEISRLNSKLEKTYASIGKLVFEKYTSDPESAQISLSDSDFASNLAEAQNITKEIARHEEFLKK
;
A
#
# COMPACT_ATOMS: atom_id res chain seq x y z
N MET A 1 -13.42 78.15 54.05
CA MET A 1 -14.25 78.26 52.84
C MET A 1 -13.30 78.58 51.70
N ALA A 2 -13.04 77.77 50.68
CA ALA A 2 -13.40 76.43 50.20
C ALA A 2 -12.22 76.04 49.25
N GLU A 3 -11.65 74.82 49.26
CA GLU A 3 -11.97 73.69 48.33
C GLU A 3 -11.97 74.13 46.84
N ASN A 4 -11.21 73.59 45.88
CA ASN A 4 -10.95 72.17 45.57
C ASN A 4 -9.80 71.98 44.56
N ASP A 5 -9.30 70.75 44.54
CA ASP A 5 -8.53 70.04 43.51
C ASP A 5 -8.93 70.33 42.04
N VAL A 6 -8.00 70.13 41.09
CA VAL A 6 -8.09 69.05 40.09
C VAL A 6 -6.74 68.85 39.39
N LEU A 7 -6.33 67.58 39.41
CA LEU A 7 -5.15 66.96 38.84
C LEU A 7 -5.20 66.88 37.31
N ASN A 8 -4.06 67.16 36.69
CA ASN A 8 -3.32 66.30 35.76
C ASN A 8 -4.08 65.16 35.05
N GLU A 9 -4.63 65.43 33.86
CA GLU A 9 -4.87 64.50 32.74
C GLU A 9 -4.69 65.35 31.46
N GLU A 10 -3.92 65.04 30.41
CA GLU A 10 -3.85 63.83 29.61
C GLU A 10 -2.47 63.76 28.92
N LYS A 11 -1.71 62.69 29.18
CA LYS A 11 -0.71 62.16 28.24
C LYS A 11 -0.99 60.68 28.02
N VAL A 12 -2.12 60.36 27.37
CA VAL A 12 -2.38 58.99 26.91
C VAL A 12 -3.16 59.03 25.59
N SER A 13 -2.47 59.20 24.46
CA SER A 13 -3.13 59.02 23.15
C SER A 13 -2.24 58.44 22.06
N ALA A 14 -0.91 58.65 22.09
CA ALA A 14 -0.07 58.25 20.94
C ALA A 14 0.46 56.80 20.95
N GLY A 15 0.10 55.95 21.93
CA GLY A 15 0.71 54.61 22.11
C GLY A 15 -0.20 53.41 21.83
N LYS A 16 -1.48 53.61 21.50
CA LYS A 16 -2.47 52.50 21.39
C LYS A 16 -2.73 52.04 19.95
N GLU A 17 -2.57 52.89 18.94
CA GLU A 17 -2.94 52.54 17.56
C GLU A 17 -1.89 51.69 16.82
N GLU A 18 -0.59 51.90 17.02
CA GLU A 18 0.44 51.10 16.31
C GLU A 18 0.64 49.67 16.87
N LEU A 19 0.30 49.42 18.14
CA LEU A 19 0.44 48.11 18.77
C LEU A 19 -0.75 47.17 18.52
N SER A 20 -1.95 47.70 18.25
CA SER A 20 -3.13 46.87 17.94
C SER A 20 -3.10 46.34 16.51
N ASP A 21 -2.63 47.14 15.55
CA ASP A 21 -2.59 46.75 14.13
C ASP A 21 -1.49 45.72 13.81
N LYS A 22 -0.34 45.79 14.49
CA LYS A 22 0.69 44.75 14.37
C LYS A 22 0.25 43.43 14.99
N LYS A 23 -0.41 43.44 16.15
CA LYS A 23 -0.91 42.23 16.81
C LYS A 23 -2.05 41.57 16.03
N SER A 24 -2.96 42.34 15.44
CA SER A 24 -4.06 41.79 14.62
C SER A 24 -3.55 41.15 13.33
N SER A 25 -2.55 41.76 12.68
CA SER A 25 -1.87 41.20 11.50
C SER A 25 -1.14 39.88 11.80
N ASP A 26 -0.43 39.80 12.92
CA ASP A 26 0.30 38.59 13.32
C ASP A 26 -0.63 37.44 13.71
N LEU A 27 -1.74 37.74 14.40
CA LEU A 27 -2.77 36.74 14.71
C LEU A 27 -3.44 36.22 13.43
N GLY A 28 -3.75 37.09 12.47
CA GLY A 28 -4.29 36.71 11.17
C GLY A 28 -3.35 35.81 10.37
N LYS A 29 -2.06 36.16 10.29
CA LYS A 29 -1.02 35.33 9.65
C LYS A 29 -0.84 33.99 10.35
N THR A 30 -0.90 33.97 11.68
CA THR A 30 -0.78 32.75 12.48
C THR A 30 -1.96 31.81 12.22
N ILE A 31 -3.19 32.33 12.22
CA ILE A 31 -4.42 31.55 11.94
C ILE A 31 -4.41 31.01 10.51
N LEU A 32 -4.07 31.84 9.52
CA LEU A 32 -3.93 31.41 8.12
C LEU A 32 -2.88 30.30 7.98
N GLY A 33 -1.73 30.45 8.65
CA GLY A 33 -0.69 29.44 8.68
C GLY A 33 -1.12 28.10 9.30
N TYR A 34 -2.00 28.11 10.31
CA TYR A 34 -2.58 26.88 10.86
C TYR A 34 -3.58 26.22 9.91
N ILE A 35 -4.40 27.00 9.21
CA ILE A 35 -5.34 26.51 8.20
C ILE A 35 -4.58 25.88 7.03
N ASP A 36 -3.56 26.55 6.50
CA ASP A 36 -2.73 26.04 5.42
C ASP A 36 -2.04 24.72 5.80
N LYS A 37 -1.47 24.65 7.03
CA LYS A 37 -0.91 23.40 7.57
C LYS A 37 -1.96 22.29 7.70
N GLY A 38 -3.19 22.63 8.08
CA GLY A 38 -4.30 21.68 8.17
C GLY A 38 -4.69 21.12 6.80
N VAL A 39 -4.80 21.98 5.79
CA VAL A 39 -5.07 21.58 4.40
C VAL A 39 -3.95 20.73 3.83
N GLU A 40 -2.68 21.11 4.05
CA GLU A 40 -1.54 20.31 3.63
C GLU A 40 -1.49 18.93 4.31
N SER A 41 -1.77 18.88 5.61
CA SER A 41 -1.80 17.63 6.36
C SER A 41 -2.93 16.72 5.88
N SER A 42 -4.09 17.28 5.57
CA SER A 42 -5.21 16.56 4.96
C SER A 42 -4.85 15.99 3.58
N LYS A 43 -4.24 16.80 2.70
CA LYS A 43 -3.75 16.34 1.38
C LYS A 43 -2.72 15.22 1.51
N LYS A 44 -1.78 15.33 2.45
CA LYS A 44 -0.79 14.29 2.74
C LYS A 44 -1.47 13.00 3.24
N GLY A 45 -2.41 13.11 4.17
CA GLY A 45 -3.18 11.98 4.69
C GLY A 45 -3.97 11.26 3.60
N LEU A 46 -4.68 12.00 2.74
CA LEU A 46 -5.41 11.46 1.59
C LEU A 46 -4.48 10.77 0.59
N LYS A 47 -3.32 11.37 0.28
CA LYS A 47 -2.32 10.76 -0.61
C LYS A 47 -1.78 9.46 -0.03
N ILE A 48 -1.46 9.42 1.26
CA ILE A 48 -0.99 8.20 1.95
C ILE A 48 -2.09 7.13 1.94
N ALA A 49 -3.33 7.50 2.23
CA ALA A 49 -4.46 6.57 2.21
C ALA A 49 -4.70 6.01 0.80
N GLY A 50 -4.67 6.86 -0.22
CA GLY A 50 -4.77 6.45 -1.63
C GLY A 50 -3.66 5.49 -2.04
N ASN A 51 -2.41 5.80 -1.69
CA ASN A 51 -1.27 4.93 -1.98
C ASN A 51 -1.41 3.56 -1.29
N ARG A 52 -1.78 3.53 -0.01
CA ARG A 52 -2.00 2.27 0.73
C ARG A 52 -3.15 1.45 0.16
N LEU A 53 -4.23 2.08 -0.28
CA LEU A 53 -5.33 1.38 -0.92
C LEU A 53 -4.92 0.77 -2.27
N SER A 54 -4.13 1.51 -3.06
CA SER A 54 -3.55 0.99 -4.31
C SER A 54 -2.64 -0.19 -4.03
N GLU A 55 -1.69 -0.06 -3.10
CA GLU A 55 -0.78 -1.13 -2.69
C GLU A 55 -1.54 -2.37 -2.18
N PHE A 56 -2.61 -2.16 -1.41
CA PHE A 56 -3.47 -3.26 -0.96
C PHE A 56 -4.17 -3.96 -2.14
N GLY A 57 -4.67 -3.19 -3.11
CA GLY A 57 -5.27 -3.72 -4.34
C GLY A 57 -4.27 -4.57 -5.13
N ASP A 58 -3.07 -4.05 -5.38
CA ASP A 58 -2.01 -4.74 -6.12
C ASP A 58 -1.59 -6.02 -5.40
N LYS A 59 -1.30 -5.95 -4.08
CA LYS A 59 -0.94 -7.15 -3.30
C LYS A 59 -2.07 -8.16 -3.25
N SER A 60 -3.33 -7.72 -3.21
CA SER A 60 -4.49 -8.63 -3.25
C SER A 60 -4.58 -9.35 -4.58
N MET A 61 -4.36 -8.66 -5.70
CA MET A 61 -4.33 -9.27 -7.03
C MET A 61 -3.26 -10.36 -7.12
N HIS A 62 -2.04 -10.07 -6.64
CA HIS A 62 -0.96 -11.06 -6.59
C HIS A 62 -1.29 -12.29 -5.73
N ARG A 63 -1.98 -12.11 -4.60
CA ARG A 63 -2.43 -13.24 -3.75
C ARG A 63 -3.48 -14.11 -4.43
N ILE A 64 -4.44 -13.48 -5.12
CA ILE A 64 -5.45 -14.20 -5.90
C ILE A 64 -4.78 -15.02 -7.00
N GLU A 65 -3.81 -14.42 -7.68
CA GLU A 65 -3.08 -15.08 -8.77
C GLU A 65 -2.24 -16.26 -8.27
N ILE A 66 -1.54 -16.12 -7.13
CA ILE A 66 -0.85 -17.24 -6.47
C ILE A 66 -1.84 -18.37 -6.14
N SER A 67 -3.01 -18.05 -5.58
CA SER A 67 -4.02 -19.06 -5.25
C SER A 67 -4.49 -19.82 -6.51
N ARG A 68 -4.77 -19.09 -7.59
CA ARG A 68 -5.15 -19.66 -8.90
C ARG A 68 -4.05 -20.57 -9.46
N LEU A 69 -2.80 -20.12 -9.42
CA LEU A 69 -1.64 -20.88 -9.89
C LEU A 69 -1.40 -22.13 -9.04
N ASN A 70 -1.53 -22.06 -7.72
CA ASN A 70 -1.44 -23.23 -6.84
C ASN A 70 -2.51 -24.27 -7.16
N SER A 71 -3.77 -23.87 -7.33
CA SER A 71 -4.83 -24.79 -7.75
C SER A 71 -4.56 -25.41 -9.13
N LYS A 72 -3.91 -24.66 -10.03
CA LYS A 72 -3.48 -25.20 -11.32
C LYS A 72 -2.34 -26.21 -11.16
N LEU A 73 -1.35 -25.90 -10.33
CA LEU A 73 -0.21 -26.75 -10.03
C LEU A 73 -0.64 -28.10 -9.43
N GLU A 74 -1.58 -28.07 -8.48
CA GLU A 74 -2.15 -29.28 -7.88
C GLU A 74 -2.79 -30.19 -8.93
N LYS A 75 -3.55 -29.61 -9.89
CA LYS A 75 -4.12 -30.37 -11.00
C LYS A 75 -3.04 -30.96 -11.91
N THR A 76 -2.00 -30.20 -12.23
CA THR A 76 -0.87 -30.70 -13.02
C THR A 76 -0.14 -31.84 -12.31
N TYR A 77 0.07 -31.74 -11.00
CA TYR A 77 0.64 -32.85 -10.21
C TYR A 77 -0.26 -34.08 -10.19
N ALA A 78 -1.57 -33.91 -10.09
CA ALA A 78 -2.52 -35.02 -10.19
C ALA A 78 -2.44 -35.70 -11.58
N SER A 79 -2.34 -34.92 -12.66
CA SER A 79 -2.15 -35.45 -14.02
C SER A 79 -0.85 -36.24 -14.15
N ILE A 80 0.27 -35.71 -13.63
CA ILE A 80 1.55 -36.42 -13.61
C ILE A 80 1.42 -37.73 -12.82
N GLY A 81 0.86 -37.67 -11.61
CA GLY A 81 0.68 -38.84 -10.76
C GLY A 81 -0.17 -39.92 -11.45
N LYS A 82 -1.24 -39.51 -12.15
CA LYS A 82 -2.06 -40.40 -12.95
C LYS A 82 -1.26 -41.08 -14.06
N LEU A 83 -0.52 -40.31 -14.87
CA LEU A 83 0.31 -40.85 -15.96
C LEU A 83 1.35 -41.86 -15.45
N VAL A 84 2.02 -41.53 -14.35
CA VAL A 84 2.99 -42.42 -13.70
C VAL A 84 2.28 -43.70 -13.23
N PHE A 85 1.18 -43.55 -12.49
CA PHE A 85 0.44 -44.69 -11.95
C PHE A 85 -0.07 -45.63 -13.06
N GLU A 86 -0.68 -45.09 -14.10
CA GLU A 86 -1.19 -45.89 -15.24
C GLU A 86 -0.06 -46.65 -15.94
N LYS A 87 1.12 -46.02 -16.08
CA LYS A 87 2.27 -46.66 -16.73
C LYS A 87 2.82 -47.83 -15.92
N TYR A 88 3.04 -47.64 -14.62
CA TYR A 88 3.50 -48.71 -13.74
C TYR A 88 2.44 -49.78 -13.45
N THR A 89 1.15 -49.46 -13.60
CA THR A 89 0.08 -50.46 -13.49
C THR A 89 0.01 -51.33 -14.74
N SER A 90 0.27 -50.74 -15.91
CA SER A 90 0.20 -51.45 -17.20
C SER A 90 1.43 -52.32 -17.46
N ASP A 91 2.61 -51.90 -16.97
CA ASP A 91 3.86 -52.63 -17.11
C ASP A 91 4.72 -52.53 -15.84
N PRO A 92 4.45 -53.33 -14.80
CA PRO A 92 5.09 -53.17 -13.49
C PRO A 92 6.61 -53.41 -13.47
N GLU A 93 7.11 -54.28 -14.35
CA GLU A 93 8.51 -54.76 -14.31
C GLU A 93 9.45 -53.93 -15.19
N SER A 94 8.94 -53.32 -16.27
CA SER A 94 9.74 -52.53 -17.21
C SER A 94 9.30 -51.08 -17.41
N ALA A 95 8.23 -50.62 -16.76
CA ALA A 95 7.83 -49.21 -16.86
C ALA A 95 8.95 -48.27 -16.42
N GLN A 96 9.26 -47.32 -17.30
CA GLN A 96 10.13 -46.19 -17.01
C GLN A 96 9.47 -44.90 -17.46
N ILE A 97 9.65 -43.86 -16.64
CA ILE A 97 9.25 -42.51 -16.95
C ILE A 97 10.46 -41.80 -17.55
N SER A 98 10.26 -41.21 -18.73
CA SER A 98 11.30 -40.52 -19.48
C SER A 98 10.74 -39.20 -20.00
N LEU A 99 11.61 -38.22 -20.19
CA LEU A 99 11.27 -36.95 -20.86
C LEU A 99 10.97 -37.13 -22.36
N SER A 100 11.22 -38.31 -22.92
CA SER A 100 10.76 -38.67 -24.26
C SER A 100 9.26 -38.96 -24.33
N ASP A 101 8.60 -39.18 -23.19
CA ASP A 101 7.15 -39.31 -23.10
C ASP A 101 6.52 -37.92 -23.19
N SER A 102 5.83 -37.62 -24.30
CA SER A 102 5.36 -36.27 -24.59
C SER A 102 4.40 -35.73 -23.54
N ASP A 103 3.54 -36.60 -23.01
CA ASP A 103 2.51 -36.20 -22.06
C ASP A 103 3.12 -35.91 -20.70
N PHE A 104 4.04 -36.76 -20.24
CA PHE A 104 4.79 -36.52 -19.02
C PHE A 104 5.67 -35.26 -19.13
N ALA A 105 6.42 -35.12 -20.24
CA ALA A 105 7.30 -33.98 -20.46
C ALA A 105 6.54 -32.65 -20.51
N SER A 106 5.38 -32.63 -21.18
CA SER A 106 4.51 -31.45 -21.26
C SER A 106 3.98 -31.03 -19.87
N ASN A 107 3.44 -32.00 -19.10
CA ASN A 107 2.95 -31.72 -17.75
C ASN A 107 4.07 -31.27 -16.81
N LEU A 108 5.27 -31.87 -16.91
CA LEU A 108 6.41 -31.46 -16.10
C LEU A 108 6.88 -30.03 -16.44
N ALA A 109 6.94 -29.69 -17.73
CA ALA A 109 7.29 -28.34 -18.17
C ALA A 109 6.26 -27.31 -17.70
N GLU A 110 4.97 -27.66 -17.76
CA GLU A 110 3.91 -26.81 -17.22
C GLU A 110 4.06 -26.60 -15.70
N ALA A 111 4.28 -27.66 -14.93
CA ALA A 111 4.49 -27.56 -13.48
C ALA A 111 5.70 -26.66 -13.14
N GLN A 112 6.80 -26.79 -13.89
CA GLN A 112 7.97 -25.93 -13.74
C GLN A 112 7.67 -24.48 -14.07
N ASN A 113 6.87 -24.20 -15.11
CA ASN A 113 6.50 -22.83 -15.46
C ASN A 113 5.60 -22.20 -14.38
N ILE A 114 4.57 -22.93 -13.92
CA ILE A 114 3.67 -22.47 -12.87
C ILE A 114 4.45 -22.17 -11.58
N THR A 115 5.39 -23.04 -11.21
CA THR A 115 6.25 -22.83 -10.01
C THR A 115 7.08 -21.55 -10.14
N LYS A 116 7.63 -21.26 -11.32
CA LYS A 116 8.38 -20.02 -11.58
C LYS A 116 7.47 -18.78 -11.50
N GLU A 117 6.24 -18.87 -12.01
CA GLU A 117 5.27 -17.77 -11.93
C GLU A 117 4.85 -17.51 -10.48
N ILE A 118 4.56 -18.54 -9.69
CA ILE A 118 4.27 -18.41 -8.25
C ILE A 118 5.43 -17.68 -7.55
N ALA A 119 6.67 -18.12 -7.76
CA ALA A 119 7.84 -17.49 -7.14
C ALA A 119 7.96 -16.00 -7.50
N ARG A 120 7.69 -15.62 -8.76
CA ARG A 120 7.66 -14.20 -9.18
C ARG A 120 6.59 -13.39 -8.44
N HIS A 121 5.39 -13.93 -8.28
CA HIS A 121 4.33 -13.24 -7.54
C HIS A 121 4.66 -13.14 -6.04
N GLU A 122 5.25 -14.18 -5.44
CA GLU A 122 5.71 -14.17 -4.05
C GLU A 122 6.83 -13.14 -3.81
N GLU A 123 7.78 -13.03 -4.73
CA GLU A 123 8.81 -11.99 -4.69
C GLU A 123 8.24 -10.58 -4.75
N PHE A 124 7.17 -10.36 -5.53
CA PHE A 124 6.47 -9.08 -5.54
C PHE A 124 5.84 -8.77 -4.18
N LEU A 125 5.24 -9.76 -3.53
CA LEU A 125 4.59 -9.57 -2.22
C LEU A 125 5.58 -9.30 -1.07
N LYS A 126 6.85 -9.71 -1.23
CA LYS A 126 7.94 -9.44 -0.29
C LYS A 126 8.47 -8.00 -0.38
N LYS A 127 8.16 -7.28 -1.47
CA LYS A 127 8.50 -5.86 -1.66
C LYS A 127 7.45 -4.97 -0.99
#